data_AF-A0A0H5DGS8-F1
#
_entry.id   AF-A0A0H5DGS8-F1
#
_cell.length_a   1.000
_cell.length_b   1.000
_cell.length_c   1.000
_cell.angle_alpha   90.00
_cell.angle_beta   90.00
_cell.angle_gamma   90.00
#
_symmetry.space_group_name_H-M   'P 1'
#
loop_
_entity.id
_entity.type
_entity.pdbx_description
1 polymer ?
#
loop_
_entity_poly.entity_id
_entity_poly.type
_entity_poly.pdbx_seq_one_letter_code
_entity_poly.pdbx_strand_id
1 'polypeptide(L)'
;MDWHELRELVEDLASVRVFFIEIAKKQAHLEIVGLERIRRIEGFEKASEVLRSIETRLAEFQRSARFAAPEIHEKVTKILDGSPLIDRASEISLAIEIADSRTLPSKFLPVLSHIAGDYAKLFGIAAFKGAFDSDGVIPLRQMLIDLDRIQPLLKSAEDHFWRRGYEEDETFKPSGVDPEVIRMHIQEAIAAISKETRLGGRERENLEEYLLVAQAELVKSDPSWKKIVGALVIASTILGGLAVAPEAIENVNSAIKYLLGTAFEGMPSPMPNGIASLPPTAET
;
A
#
# COMPACT_ATOMS: atom_id res chain seq x y z
N MET A 1 -1.05 0.50 2.13
CA MET A 1 -1.12 -0.21 0.85
C MET A 1 -2.08 0.52 -0.06
N ASP A 2 -1.66 0.88 -1.26
CA ASP A 2 -2.54 1.46 -2.29
C ASP A 2 -3.12 0.39 -3.23
N TRP A 3 -3.90 0.80 -4.23
CA TRP A 3 -4.55 -0.14 -5.16
C TRP A 3 -3.53 -0.86 -6.06
N HIS A 4 -2.45 -0.17 -6.47
CA HIS A 4 -1.42 -0.74 -7.31
C HIS A 4 -0.64 -1.83 -6.56
N GLU A 5 -0.24 -1.53 -5.32
CA GLU A 5 0.46 -2.46 -4.43
C GLU A 5 -0.40 -3.69 -4.11
N LEU A 6 -1.72 -3.52 -3.96
CA LEU A 6 -2.67 -4.63 -3.76
C LEU A 6 -2.77 -5.51 -5.01
N ARG A 7 -2.86 -4.91 -6.19
CA ARG A 7 -2.88 -5.66 -7.45
C ARG A 7 -1.59 -6.47 -7.64
N GLU A 8 -0.44 -5.86 -7.38
CA GLU A 8 0.85 -6.57 -7.40
C GLU A 8 0.85 -7.74 -6.40
N LEU A 9 0.31 -7.54 -5.18
CA LEU A 9 0.21 -8.60 -4.19
C LEU A 9 -0.65 -9.78 -4.69
N VAL A 10 -1.76 -9.51 -5.37
CA VAL A 10 -2.61 -10.55 -5.98
C VAL A 10 -1.84 -11.35 -7.03
N GLU A 11 -1.08 -10.68 -7.91
CA GLU A 11 -0.28 -11.31 -8.95
C GLU A 11 0.89 -12.13 -8.38
N ASP A 12 1.47 -11.64 -7.30
CA ASP A 12 2.58 -12.31 -6.60
C ASP A 12 2.13 -13.55 -5.85
N LEU A 13 0.99 -13.49 -5.15
CA LEU A 13 0.40 -14.69 -4.54
C LEU A 13 -0.01 -15.73 -5.60
N ALA A 14 -0.47 -15.28 -6.78
CA ALA A 14 -0.74 -16.18 -7.90
C ALA A 14 0.53 -16.89 -8.38
N SER A 15 1.65 -16.16 -8.41
CA SER A 15 2.96 -16.69 -8.81
C SER A 15 3.46 -17.74 -7.80
N VAL A 16 3.34 -17.45 -6.49
CA VAL A 16 3.67 -18.40 -5.42
C VAL A 16 2.80 -19.66 -5.51
N ARG A 17 1.50 -19.50 -5.77
CA ARG A 17 0.58 -20.62 -5.95
C ARG A 17 1.00 -21.54 -7.10
N VAL A 18 1.31 -20.98 -8.27
CA VAL A 18 1.78 -21.78 -9.42
C VAL A 18 3.06 -22.53 -9.07
N PHE A 19 3.99 -21.86 -8.41
CA PHE A 19 5.23 -22.47 -7.95
C PHE A 19 5.00 -23.62 -6.95
N PHE A 20 4.11 -23.45 -5.97
CA PHE A 20 3.73 -24.51 -5.03
C PHE A 20 3.07 -25.70 -5.72
N ILE A 21 2.25 -25.47 -6.75
CA ILE A 21 1.69 -26.55 -7.58
C ILE A 21 2.79 -27.31 -8.31
N GLU A 22 3.80 -26.62 -8.85
CA GLU A 22 4.93 -27.27 -9.52
C GLU A 22 5.80 -28.09 -8.55
N ILE A 23 5.99 -27.62 -7.32
CA ILE A 23 6.62 -28.41 -6.25
C ILE A 23 5.78 -29.66 -5.98
N ALA A 24 4.47 -29.52 -5.78
CA ALA A 24 3.57 -30.64 -5.49
C ALA A 24 3.57 -31.69 -6.61
N LYS A 25 3.54 -31.27 -7.89
CA LYS A 25 3.65 -32.17 -9.05
C LYS A 25 4.95 -32.96 -9.09
N LYS A 26 6.04 -32.36 -8.60
CA LYS A 26 7.39 -32.95 -8.61
C LYS A 26 7.77 -33.56 -7.28
N GLN A 27 6.87 -33.64 -6.30
CA GLN A 27 7.14 -34.08 -4.93
C GLN A 27 7.89 -35.42 -4.90
N ALA A 28 7.35 -36.46 -5.56
CA ALA A 28 7.99 -37.78 -5.60
C ALA A 28 9.41 -37.76 -6.18
N HIS A 29 9.70 -36.85 -7.12
CA HIS A 29 11.04 -36.68 -7.69
C HIS A 29 11.96 -35.89 -6.76
N LEU A 30 11.45 -34.84 -6.13
CA LEU A 30 12.18 -34.02 -5.16
C LEU A 30 12.55 -34.84 -3.91
N GLU A 31 11.69 -35.76 -3.48
CA GLU A 31 11.98 -36.69 -2.38
C GLU A 31 13.15 -37.64 -2.66
N ILE A 32 13.39 -37.95 -3.94
CA ILE A 32 14.49 -38.84 -4.37
C ILE A 32 15.77 -38.04 -4.62
N VAL A 33 15.65 -36.85 -5.23
CA VAL A 33 16.80 -36.11 -5.78
C VAL A 33 17.25 -34.94 -4.89
N GLY A 34 16.43 -34.47 -3.94
CA GLY A 34 16.77 -33.40 -2.99
C GLY A 34 16.17 -32.02 -3.33
N LEU A 35 16.18 -31.09 -2.34
CA LEU A 35 15.56 -29.76 -2.44
C LEU A 35 16.33 -28.85 -3.41
N GLU A 36 17.60 -29.13 -3.70
CA GLU A 36 18.39 -28.29 -4.61
C GLU A 36 17.78 -28.20 -6.02
N ARG A 37 16.93 -29.18 -6.39
CA ARG A 37 16.22 -29.19 -7.67
C ARG A 37 15.04 -28.23 -7.73
N ILE A 38 14.54 -27.74 -6.58
CA ILE A 38 13.46 -26.76 -6.55
C ILE A 38 13.87 -25.45 -7.23
N ARG A 39 15.16 -25.07 -7.17
CA ARG A 39 15.66 -23.88 -7.87
C ARG A 39 15.55 -23.95 -9.39
N ARG A 40 15.46 -25.16 -9.94
CA ARG A 40 15.29 -25.40 -11.38
C ARG A 40 13.82 -25.37 -11.81
N ILE A 41 12.90 -25.23 -10.86
CA ILE A 41 11.49 -25.03 -11.17
C ILE A 41 11.31 -23.60 -11.67
N GLU A 42 10.62 -23.46 -12.79
CA GLU A 42 10.28 -22.16 -13.35
C GLU A 42 9.51 -21.32 -12.33
N GLY A 43 9.89 -20.04 -12.21
CA GLY A 43 9.28 -19.12 -11.23
C GLY A 43 9.85 -19.20 -9.82
N PHE A 44 10.88 -20.04 -9.56
CA PHE A 44 11.54 -20.13 -8.25
C PHE A 44 12.02 -18.78 -7.70
N GLU A 45 12.74 -17.99 -8.50
CA GLU A 45 13.33 -16.72 -8.03
C GLU A 45 12.24 -15.75 -7.58
N LYS A 46 11.23 -15.52 -8.44
CA LYS A 46 10.09 -14.66 -8.13
C LYS A 46 9.31 -15.18 -6.92
N ALA A 47 8.99 -16.47 -6.86
CA ALA A 47 8.25 -17.03 -5.74
C ALA A 47 9.03 -16.92 -4.42
N SER A 48 10.35 -17.09 -4.45
CA SER A 48 11.20 -16.96 -3.26
C SER A 48 11.26 -15.53 -2.74
N GLU A 49 11.36 -14.55 -3.62
CA GLU A 49 11.31 -13.13 -3.26
C GLU A 49 9.96 -12.76 -2.61
N VAL A 50 8.86 -13.25 -3.19
CA VAL A 50 7.52 -13.05 -2.63
C VAL A 50 7.40 -13.73 -1.27
N LEU A 51 7.81 -14.99 -1.13
CA LEU A 51 7.74 -15.73 0.15
C LEU A 51 8.52 -15.06 1.28
N ARG A 52 9.60 -14.32 0.98
CA ARG A 52 10.36 -13.55 1.97
C ARG A 52 9.65 -12.28 2.45
N SER A 53 8.81 -11.69 1.61
CA SER A 53 8.11 -10.43 1.89
C SER A 53 6.62 -10.62 2.19
N ILE A 54 6.10 -11.84 2.05
CA ILE A 54 4.67 -12.14 2.11
C ILE A 54 4.04 -11.75 3.45
N GLU A 55 4.73 -11.99 4.57
CA GLU A 55 4.26 -11.62 5.91
C GLU A 55 4.06 -10.10 6.01
N THR A 56 5.08 -9.33 5.65
CA THR A 56 5.04 -7.86 5.66
C THR A 56 3.91 -7.34 4.78
N ARG A 57 3.79 -7.86 3.56
CA ARG A 57 2.79 -7.40 2.59
C ARG A 57 1.36 -7.77 3.00
N LEU A 58 1.14 -8.96 3.55
CA LEU A 58 -0.17 -9.35 4.10
C LEU A 58 -0.53 -8.51 5.33
N ALA A 59 0.43 -8.19 6.19
CA ALA A 59 0.20 -7.32 7.34
C ALA A 59 -0.14 -5.87 6.90
N GLU A 60 0.54 -5.33 5.89
CA GLU A 60 0.22 -4.04 5.30
C GLU A 60 -1.17 -4.02 4.65
N PHE A 61 -1.52 -5.09 3.94
CA PHE A 61 -2.87 -5.28 3.44
C PHE A 61 -3.90 -5.27 4.58
N GLN A 62 -3.71 -6.06 5.64
CA GLN A 62 -4.64 -6.11 6.78
C GLN A 62 -4.84 -4.74 7.43
N ARG A 63 -3.76 -3.99 7.67
CA ARG A 63 -3.84 -2.63 8.22
C ARG A 63 -4.67 -1.70 7.33
N SER A 64 -4.50 -1.80 6.01
CA SER A 64 -5.19 -0.94 5.04
C SER A 64 -6.65 -1.37 4.87
N ALA A 65 -6.89 -2.68 4.77
CA ALA A 65 -8.21 -3.29 4.60
C ALA A 65 -9.11 -3.06 5.82
N ARG A 66 -8.56 -2.95 7.03
CA ARG A 66 -9.33 -2.62 8.24
C ARG A 66 -10.20 -1.37 8.07
N PHE A 67 -9.74 -0.39 7.29
CA PHE A 67 -10.46 0.86 7.06
C PHE A 67 -11.17 0.93 5.71
N ALA A 68 -10.63 0.27 4.69
CA ALA A 68 -11.19 0.30 3.33
C ALA A 68 -12.24 -0.79 3.06
N ALA A 69 -12.06 -1.98 3.65
CA ALA A 69 -12.96 -3.11 3.47
C ALA A 69 -13.00 -3.99 4.76
N PRO A 70 -13.69 -3.52 5.83
CA PRO A 70 -13.66 -4.18 7.14
C PRO A 70 -14.10 -5.65 7.10
N GLU A 71 -15.10 -5.98 6.28
CA GLU A 71 -15.58 -7.36 6.10
C GLU A 71 -14.54 -8.27 5.46
N ILE A 72 -13.76 -7.75 4.50
CA ILE A 72 -12.68 -8.50 3.86
C ILE A 72 -11.52 -8.67 4.83
N HIS A 73 -11.17 -7.61 5.56
CA HIS A 73 -10.18 -7.68 6.63
C HIS A 73 -10.52 -8.80 7.63
N GLU A 74 -11.75 -8.88 8.13
CA GLU A 74 -12.13 -9.92 9.09
C GLU A 74 -11.98 -11.34 8.50
N LYS A 75 -12.40 -11.55 7.24
CA LYS A 75 -12.27 -12.84 6.57
C LYS A 75 -10.82 -13.23 6.33
N VAL A 76 -9.98 -12.29 5.89
CA VAL A 76 -8.56 -12.55 5.65
C VAL A 76 -7.84 -12.81 6.97
N THR A 77 -8.07 -12.03 8.01
CA THR A 77 -7.50 -12.26 9.35
C THR A 77 -7.87 -13.63 9.89
N LYS A 78 -9.12 -14.08 9.75
CA LYS A 78 -9.52 -15.44 10.17
C LYS A 78 -8.81 -16.56 9.42
N ILE A 79 -8.45 -16.36 8.15
CA ILE A 79 -7.69 -17.35 7.39
C ILE A 79 -6.24 -17.34 7.83
N LEU A 80 -5.68 -16.14 8.04
CA LEU A 80 -4.28 -15.95 8.42
C LEU A 80 -3.98 -16.36 9.87
N ASP A 81 -4.94 -16.20 10.79
CA ASP A 81 -4.86 -16.65 12.18
C ASP A 81 -4.82 -18.19 12.24
N GLY A 82 -3.61 -18.75 12.20
CA GLY A 82 -3.37 -20.18 12.14
C GLY A 82 -2.99 -20.71 10.75
N SER A 83 -2.77 -19.82 9.76
CA SER A 83 -2.24 -20.22 8.47
C SER A 83 -0.73 -20.45 8.54
N PRO A 84 -0.22 -21.60 8.09
CA PRO A 84 1.22 -21.80 7.95
C PRO A 84 1.83 -20.91 6.84
N LEU A 85 1.01 -20.23 6.03
CA LEU A 85 1.50 -19.30 5.01
C LEU A 85 2.28 -18.13 5.62
N ILE A 86 1.86 -17.63 6.79
CA ILE A 86 2.62 -16.58 7.48
C ILE A 86 3.81 -17.20 8.21
N ASP A 87 3.55 -18.24 9.00
CA ASP A 87 4.54 -18.76 9.94
C ASP A 87 5.70 -19.51 9.27
N ARG A 88 5.49 -20.04 8.06
CA ARG A 88 6.42 -20.99 7.42
C ARG A 88 6.84 -20.60 6.00
N ALA A 89 6.28 -19.56 5.39
CA ALA A 89 6.66 -19.16 4.02
C ALA A 89 8.13 -18.73 3.90
N SER A 90 8.60 -17.93 4.85
CA SER A 90 10.00 -17.50 4.92
C SER A 90 10.94 -18.69 5.17
N GLU A 91 10.48 -19.68 5.95
CA GLU A 91 11.22 -20.91 6.23
C GLU A 91 11.39 -21.78 4.97
N ILE A 92 10.40 -21.84 4.07
CA ILE A 92 10.53 -22.56 2.79
C ILE A 92 11.64 -21.92 1.94
N SER A 93 11.62 -20.60 1.81
CA SER A 93 12.64 -19.88 1.04
C SER A 93 14.04 -20.13 1.63
N LEU A 94 14.17 -20.02 2.96
CA LEU A 94 15.42 -20.25 3.66
C LEU A 94 15.90 -21.70 3.56
N ALA A 95 15.00 -22.68 3.68
CA ALA A 95 15.34 -24.10 3.57
C ALA A 95 15.88 -24.45 2.18
N ILE A 96 15.29 -23.89 1.11
CA ILE A 96 15.78 -24.08 -0.26
C ILE A 96 17.18 -23.47 -0.44
N GLU A 97 17.47 -22.35 0.23
CA GLU A 97 18.80 -21.71 0.17
C GLU A 97 19.86 -22.42 1.02
N ILE A 98 19.51 -22.93 2.20
CA ILE A 98 20.43 -23.68 3.06
C ILE A 98 20.80 -25.03 2.42
N ALA A 99 19.84 -25.70 1.78
CA ALA A 99 20.09 -26.94 1.03
C ALA A 99 21.13 -26.77 -0.10
N ASP A 100 21.42 -25.53 -0.49
CA ASP A 100 22.37 -25.15 -1.54
C ASP A 100 23.77 -24.78 -1.01
N SER A 101 24.13 -25.10 0.23
CA SER A 101 25.37 -24.62 0.88
C SER A 101 26.70 -25.18 0.32
N ARG A 102 26.96 -24.99 -0.97
CA ARG A 102 28.29 -24.75 -1.56
C ARG A 102 28.59 -23.25 -1.73
N THR A 103 27.64 -22.34 -1.46
CA THR A 103 27.78 -20.90 -1.75
C THR A 103 27.23 -19.94 -0.69
N LEU A 104 27.43 -20.19 0.61
CA LEU A 104 27.02 -19.21 1.63
C LEU A 104 28.06 -18.08 1.80
N PRO A 105 27.70 -16.80 1.62
CA PRO A 105 28.54 -15.66 2.00
C PRO A 105 28.64 -15.59 3.54
N SER A 106 29.85 -15.30 4.06
CA SER A 106 30.18 -15.30 5.49
C SER A 106 29.34 -14.36 6.38
N LYS A 107 28.52 -13.48 5.80
CA LYS A 107 27.66 -12.53 6.52
C LYS A 107 26.40 -13.14 7.13
N PHE A 108 26.01 -14.36 6.76
CA PHE A 108 24.78 -15.01 7.22
C PHE A 108 24.98 -16.02 8.38
N LEU A 109 26.24 -16.26 8.78
CA LEU A 109 26.62 -17.19 9.84
C LEU A 109 26.05 -16.90 11.26
N PRO A 110 25.89 -15.64 11.72
CA PRO A 110 25.47 -15.41 13.10
C PRO A 110 23.97 -15.64 13.36
N VAL A 111 23.12 -15.51 12.33
CA VAL A 111 21.67 -15.75 12.46
C VAL A 111 21.36 -17.25 12.38
N LEU A 112 22.16 -17.99 11.60
CA LEU A 112 22.01 -19.44 11.43
C LEU A 112 22.39 -20.24 12.68
N SER A 113 23.31 -19.79 13.53
CA SER A 113 23.76 -20.58 14.69
C SER A 113 22.70 -20.76 15.79
N HIS A 114 21.74 -19.83 15.91
CA HIS A 114 20.61 -19.97 16.83
C HIS A 114 19.43 -20.75 16.25
N ILE A 115 19.39 -20.95 14.93
CA ILE A 115 18.29 -21.61 14.22
C ILE A 115 18.68 -23.03 13.76
N ALA A 116 19.97 -23.29 13.54
CA ALA A 116 20.48 -24.57 13.01
C ALA A 116 20.25 -25.78 13.93
N GLY A 117 20.14 -25.59 15.25
CA GLY A 117 19.95 -26.69 16.20
C GLY A 117 18.62 -27.43 16.04
N ASP A 118 17.54 -26.69 15.78
CA ASP A 118 16.21 -27.26 15.56
C ASP A 118 16.00 -27.68 14.10
N TYR A 119 16.63 -26.96 13.15
CA TYR A 119 16.53 -27.24 11.72
C TYR A 119 17.35 -28.46 11.26
N ALA A 120 18.47 -28.77 11.92
CA ALA A 120 19.25 -29.99 11.64
C ALA A 120 18.44 -31.29 11.91
N LYS A 121 17.44 -31.23 12.79
CA LYS A 121 16.48 -32.33 13.01
C LYS A 121 15.34 -32.35 11.99
N LEU A 122 14.91 -31.18 11.49
CA LEU A 122 13.84 -31.03 10.50
C LEU A 122 14.28 -31.38 9.06
N PHE A 123 15.56 -31.21 8.72
CA PHE A 123 16.07 -31.36 7.35
C PHE A 123 17.29 -32.29 7.22
N GLY A 124 17.56 -33.13 8.22
CA GLY A 124 18.48 -34.25 8.06
C GLY A 124 18.02 -35.16 6.91
N ILE A 125 18.95 -35.80 6.21
CA ILE A 125 18.72 -36.62 5.00
C ILE A 125 17.59 -37.67 5.17
N ALA A 126 17.23 -38.05 6.40
CA ALA A 126 16.11 -38.95 6.72
C ALA A 126 14.72 -38.27 6.89
N ALA A 127 14.65 -36.96 7.13
CA ALA A 127 13.40 -36.19 7.32
C ALA A 127 12.72 -35.74 6.01
N PHE A 128 13.39 -35.99 4.88
CA PHE A 128 12.90 -35.61 3.55
C PHE A 128 11.71 -36.46 3.08
N LYS A 129 11.66 -37.72 3.52
CA LYS A 129 10.57 -38.65 3.24
C LYS A 129 9.35 -38.19 4.04
N GLY A 130 8.45 -37.45 3.40
CA GLY A 130 7.27 -36.86 4.04
C GLY A 130 7.38 -35.37 4.39
N ALA A 131 8.42 -34.64 3.93
CA ALA A 131 8.52 -33.19 4.19
C ALA A 131 7.35 -32.39 3.61
N PHE A 132 6.68 -32.91 2.57
CA PHE A 132 5.54 -32.29 1.88
C PHE A 132 4.23 -33.08 2.04
N ASP A 133 4.20 -34.11 2.88
CA ASP A 133 2.96 -34.85 3.20
C ASP A 133 2.02 -34.00 4.08
N SER A 134 0.78 -34.45 4.26
CA SER A 134 -0.21 -33.75 5.11
C SER A 134 0.23 -33.56 6.56
N ASP A 135 1.13 -34.41 7.05
CA ASP A 135 1.76 -34.33 8.38
C ASP A 135 3.25 -33.91 8.31
N GLY A 136 3.67 -33.41 7.14
CA GLY A 136 5.04 -33.01 6.86
C GLY A 136 5.47 -31.69 7.50
N VAL A 137 6.78 -31.47 7.54
CA VAL A 137 7.40 -30.24 8.05
C VAL A 137 6.94 -28.99 7.29
N ILE A 138 6.66 -29.13 5.99
CA ILE A 138 6.17 -28.06 5.12
C ILE A 138 4.74 -28.40 4.70
N PRO A 139 3.71 -27.74 5.28
CA PRO A 139 2.31 -28.05 5.00
C PRO A 139 1.83 -27.42 3.68
N LEU A 140 2.45 -27.81 2.57
CA LEU A 140 2.23 -27.25 1.22
C LEU A 140 0.75 -27.28 0.81
N ARG A 141 0.03 -28.36 1.16
CA ARG A 141 -1.40 -28.49 0.89
C ARG A 141 -2.22 -27.42 1.60
N GLN A 142 -1.93 -27.14 2.87
CA GLN A 142 -2.65 -26.13 3.63
C GLN A 142 -2.34 -24.73 3.11
N MET A 143 -1.07 -24.46 2.79
CA MET A 143 -0.67 -23.19 2.17
C MET A 143 -1.36 -22.94 0.83
N LEU A 144 -1.50 -23.98 -0.01
CA LEU A 144 -2.25 -23.89 -1.26
C LEU A 144 -3.73 -23.58 -1.02
N ILE A 145 -4.36 -24.22 -0.02
CA ILE A 145 -5.74 -23.95 0.37
C ILE A 145 -5.89 -22.50 0.86
N ASP A 146 -4.96 -22.01 1.65
CA ASP A 146 -4.99 -20.65 2.18
C ASP A 146 -4.82 -19.62 1.07
N LEU A 147 -3.88 -19.85 0.14
CA LEU A 147 -3.72 -19.02 -1.06
C LEU A 147 -5.00 -19.01 -1.91
N ASP A 148 -5.63 -20.17 -2.14
CA ASP A 148 -6.90 -20.27 -2.88
C ASP A 148 -8.05 -19.52 -2.21
N ARG A 149 -8.03 -19.39 -0.87
CA ARG A 149 -9.05 -18.65 -0.10
C ARG A 149 -8.77 -17.16 -0.01
N ILE A 150 -7.51 -16.77 0.12
CA ILE A 150 -7.08 -15.37 0.30
C ILE A 150 -7.12 -14.61 -1.04
N GLN A 151 -6.68 -15.25 -2.13
CA GLN A 151 -6.60 -14.61 -3.45
C GLN A 151 -7.92 -13.98 -3.94
N PRO A 152 -9.09 -14.67 -3.88
CA PRO A 152 -10.35 -14.04 -4.29
C PRO A 152 -10.75 -12.89 -3.36
N LEU A 153 -10.42 -12.95 -2.07
CA LEU A 153 -10.70 -11.87 -1.12
C LEU A 153 -9.88 -10.62 -1.40
N LEU A 154 -8.58 -10.78 -1.72
CA LEU A 154 -7.72 -9.68 -2.14
C LEU A 154 -8.20 -9.04 -3.45
N LYS A 155 -8.63 -9.86 -4.43
CA LYS A 155 -9.26 -9.35 -5.66
C LYS A 155 -10.53 -8.57 -5.38
N SER A 156 -11.39 -9.06 -4.49
CA SER A 156 -12.58 -8.30 -4.09
C SER A 156 -12.22 -7.00 -3.37
N ALA A 157 -11.13 -6.97 -2.61
CA ALA A 157 -10.64 -5.74 -1.97
C ALA A 157 -10.14 -4.71 -3.00
N GLU A 158 -9.60 -5.15 -4.13
CA GLU A 158 -9.13 -4.26 -5.20
C GLU A 158 -10.22 -3.26 -5.62
N ASP A 159 -11.46 -3.73 -5.80
CA ASP A 159 -12.60 -2.87 -6.14
C ASP A 159 -12.90 -1.83 -5.06
N HIS A 160 -12.75 -2.18 -3.77
CA HIS A 160 -12.96 -1.25 -2.66
C HIS A 160 -11.84 -0.21 -2.58
N PHE A 161 -10.59 -0.60 -2.82
CA PHE A 161 -9.45 0.31 -2.83
C PHE A 161 -9.49 1.24 -4.05
N TRP A 162 -9.86 0.71 -5.22
CA TRP A 162 -10.08 1.48 -6.43
C TRP A 162 -11.19 2.52 -6.25
N ARG A 163 -12.37 2.09 -5.78
CA ARG A 163 -13.50 3.00 -5.53
C ARG A 163 -13.18 4.03 -4.47
N ARG A 164 -12.46 3.68 -3.40
CA ARG A 164 -12.05 4.64 -2.38
C ARG A 164 -11.09 5.69 -2.95
N GLY A 165 -10.12 5.28 -3.77
CA GLY A 165 -9.24 6.22 -4.46
C GLY A 165 -10.02 7.17 -5.36
N TYR A 166 -10.98 6.62 -6.11
CA TYR A 166 -11.82 7.39 -7.04
C TYR A 166 -12.83 8.31 -6.33
N GLU A 167 -13.54 7.81 -5.32
CA GLU A 167 -14.52 8.57 -4.54
C GLU A 167 -13.85 9.63 -3.65
N GLU A 168 -12.67 9.37 -3.08
CA GLU A 168 -11.92 10.40 -2.34
C GLU A 168 -11.37 11.51 -3.26
N ASP A 169 -10.95 11.20 -4.50
CA ASP A 169 -10.55 12.23 -5.49
C ASP A 169 -11.76 12.94 -6.13
N GLU A 170 -12.90 12.27 -6.33
CA GLU A 170 -14.13 12.90 -6.82
C GLU A 170 -14.77 13.84 -5.78
N THR A 171 -14.76 13.47 -4.49
CA THR A 171 -15.33 14.31 -3.42
C THR A 171 -14.60 15.65 -3.29
N PHE A 172 -13.35 15.74 -3.75
CA PHE A 172 -12.54 16.94 -3.71
C PHE A 172 -12.04 17.38 -5.10
N LYS A 173 -12.69 16.99 -6.20
CA LYS A 173 -12.42 17.61 -7.50
C LYS A 173 -13.24 18.90 -7.60
N PRO A 174 -12.62 20.10 -7.50
CA PRO A 174 -13.37 21.33 -7.63
C PRO A 174 -13.95 21.41 -9.04
N SER A 175 -15.27 21.45 -9.16
CA SER A 175 -15.92 21.63 -10.46
C SER A 175 -15.66 23.05 -10.95
N GLY A 176 -14.93 23.21 -12.06
CA GLY A 176 -14.67 24.54 -12.64
C GLY A 176 -13.38 25.23 -12.19
N VAL A 177 -12.48 24.53 -11.50
CA VAL A 177 -11.12 25.04 -11.26
C VAL A 177 -10.29 24.96 -12.54
N ASP A 178 -9.68 26.09 -12.90
CA ASP A 178 -8.61 26.15 -13.89
C ASP A 178 -7.24 25.86 -13.23
N PRO A 179 -6.57 24.73 -13.56
CA PRO A 179 -5.25 24.41 -13.03
C PRO A 179 -4.19 25.47 -13.32
N GLU A 180 -4.35 26.22 -14.42
CA GLU A 180 -3.41 27.27 -14.81
C GLU A 180 -3.42 28.45 -13.84
N VAL A 181 -4.60 28.81 -13.30
CA VAL A 181 -4.76 29.88 -12.31
C VAL A 181 -4.05 29.50 -11.01
N ILE A 182 -4.19 28.25 -10.56
CA ILE A 182 -3.50 27.75 -9.36
C ILE A 182 -1.99 27.73 -9.58
N ARG A 183 -1.56 27.25 -10.75
CA ARG A 183 -0.14 27.17 -11.12
C ARG A 183 0.52 28.55 -11.12
N MET A 184 -0.17 29.57 -11.63
CA MET A 184 0.28 30.96 -11.63
C MET A 184 0.55 31.44 -10.20
N HIS A 185 -0.42 31.30 -9.29
CA HIS A 185 -0.25 31.69 -7.88
C HIS A 185 0.88 30.91 -7.18
N ILE A 186 1.05 29.62 -7.48
CA ILE A 186 2.17 28.84 -6.93
C ILE A 186 3.51 29.39 -7.43
N GLN A 187 3.64 29.71 -8.71
CA GLN A 187 4.87 30.29 -9.28
C GLN A 187 5.20 31.65 -8.66
N GLU A 188 4.20 32.49 -8.47
CA GLU A 188 4.37 33.79 -7.82
C GLU A 188 4.79 33.64 -6.35
N ALA A 189 4.22 32.67 -5.63
CA ALA A 189 4.63 32.36 -4.27
C ALA A 189 6.08 31.88 -4.18
N ILE A 190 6.50 30.96 -5.06
CA ILE A 190 7.91 30.50 -5.14
C ILE A 190 8.83 31.69 -5.42
N ALA A 191 8.51 32.52 -6.41
CA ALA A 191 9.32 33.69 -6.75
C ALA A 191 9.45 34.69 -5.60
N ALA A 192 8.39 34.87 -4.79
CA ALA A 192 8.42 35.69 -3.59
C ALA A 192 9.29 35.08 -2.48
N ILE A 193 9.18 33.77 -2.24
CA ILE A 193 9.99 33.02 -1.27
C ILE A 193 11.49 33.10 -1.59
N SER A 194 11.86 32.91 -2.86
CA SER A 194 13.27 32.92 -3.27
C SER A 194 13.91 34.30 -3.13
N LYS A 195 13.12 35.38 -3.16
CA LYS A 195 13.58 36.77 -2.99
C LYS A 195 13.62 37.24 -1.53
N GLU A 196 12.94 36.56 -0.61
CA GLU A 196 12.88 36.96 0.79
C GLU A 196 14.17 36.59 1.54
N THR A 197 14.88 37.61 2.01
CA THR A 197 16.19 37.47 2.68
C THR A 197 16.06 37.12 4.16
N ARG A 198 14.89 37.35 4.76
CA ARG A 198 14.61 37.03 6.17
C ARG A 198 14.30 35.55 6.41
N LEU A 199 14.05 34.78 5.35
CA LEU A 199 13.87 33.33 5.44
C LEU A 199 15.23 32.63 5.59
N GLY A 200 15.32 31.75 6.59
CA GLY A 200 16.45 30.84 6.71
C GLY A 200 16.49 29.85 5.54
N GLY A 201 17.70 29.33 5.23
CA GLY A 201 17.90 28.46 4.07
C GLY A 201 17.03 27.20 4.13
N ARG A 202 16.90 26.60 5.31
CA ARG A 202 16.11 25.39 5.53
C ARG A 202 14.60 25.64 5.38
N GLU A 203 14.10 26.76 5.90
CA GLU A 203 12.69 27.14 5.76
C GLU A 203 12.35 27.43 4.30
N ARG A 204 13.24 28.10 3.57
CA ARG A 204 13.09 28.36 2.14
C ARG A 204 13.00 27.06 1.35
N GLU A 205 13.94 26.14 1.55
CA GLU A 205 13.96 24.83 0.88
C GLU A 205 12.68 24.04 1.13
N ASN A 206 12.24 23.95 2.40
CA ASN A 206 11.01 23.23 2.74
C ASN A 206 9.77 23.86 2.07
N LEU A 207 9.67 25.19 2.06
CA LEU A 207 8.54 25.90 1.44
C LEU A 207 8.51 25.70 -0.07
N GLU A 208 9.66 25.81 -0.73
CA GLU A 208 9.79 25.56 -2.17
C GLU A 208 9.46 24.09 -2.49
N GLU A 209 9.90 23.13 -1.67
CA GLU A 209 9.57 21.70 -1.85
C GLU A 209 8.05 21.47 -1.84
N TYR A 210 7.33 21.99 -0.84
CA TYR A 210 5.87 21.82 -0.79
C TYR A 210 5.19 22.45 -2.01
N LEU A 211 5.59 23.66 -2.42
CA LEU A 211 5.00 24.33 -3.57
C LEU A 211 5.32 23.62 -4.90
N LEU A 212 6.52 23.08 -5.04
CA LEU A 212 6.92 22.28 -6.20
C LEU A 212 6.17 20.95 -6.27
N VAL A 213 5.90 20.30 -5.13
CA VAL A 213 5.04 19.10 -5.07
C VAL A 213 3.64 19.42 -5.58
N ALA A 214 3.03 20.53 -5.15
CA ALA A 214 1.73 20.96 -5.65
C ALA A 214 1.74 21.24 -7.16
N GLN A 215 2.79 21.91 -7.65
CA GLN A 215 2.95 22.20 -9.07
C GLN A 215 3.12 20.95 -9.93
N ALA A 216 3.94 20.00 -9.47
CA ALA A 216 4.18 18.73 -10.15
C ALA A 216 2.91 17.87 -10.21
N GLU A 217 2.05 17.95 -9.19
CA GLU A 217 0.77 17.25 -9.18
C GLU A 217 -0.22 17.86 -10.18
N LEU A 218 -0.28 19.20 -10.30
CA LEU A 218 -1.19 19.93 -11.20
C LEU A 218 -1.01 19.62 -12.69
N VAL A 219 0.19 19.19 -13.11
CA VAL A 219 0.49 18.85 -14.51
C VAL A 219 0.21 17.39 -14.87
N LYS A 220 -0.19 16.56 -13.91
CA LYS A 220 -0.54 15.16 -14.17
C LYS A 220 -1.86 15.07 -14.93
N SER A 221 -2.00 14.02 -15.73
CA SER A 221 -3.27 13.70 -16.41
C SER A 221 -4.42 13.44 -15.42
N ASP A 222 -4.07 12.99 -14.21
CA ASP A 222 -4.99 12.77 -13.09
C ASP A 222 -4.39 13.38 -11.81
N PRO A 223 -4.65 14.67 -11.51
CA PRO A 223 -4.06 15.37 -10.38
C PRO A 223 -4.75 14.98 -9.07
N SER A 224 -3.98 14.60 -8.04
CA SER A 224 -4.53 14.41 -6.69
C SER A 224 -4.76 15.76 -5.98
N TRP A 225 -6.00 16.23 -5.98
CA TRP A 225 -6.37 17.53 -5.39
C TRP A 225 -6.08 17.63 -3.89
N LYS A 226 -6.16 16.50 -3.19
CA LYS A 226 -5.78 16.40 -1.77
C LYS A 226 -4.29 16.69 -1.55
N LYS A 227 -3.41 16.21 -2.43
CA LYS A 227 -1.98 16.51 -2.35
C LYS A 227 -1.70 17.98 -2.64
N ILE A 228 -2.38 18.54 -3.65
CA ILE A 228 -2.29 19.95 -4.00
C ILE A 228 -2.71 20.83 -2.82
N VAL A 229 -3.90 20.61 -2.27
CA VAL A 229 -4.40 21.39 -1.13
C VAL A 229 -3.58 21.16 0.13
N GLY A 230 -3.19 19.92 0.42
CA GLY A 230 -2.34 19.60 1.56
C GLY A 230 -1.02 20.37 1.53
N ALA A 231 -0.35 20.36 0.39
CA ALA A 231 0.90 21.11 0.18
C ALA A 231 0.70 22.64 0.33
N LEU A 232 -0.37 23.19 -0.24
CA LEU A 232 -0.70 24.62 -0.11
C LEU A 232 -1.01 25.02 1.33
N VAL A 233 -1.76 24.20 2.07
CA VAL A 233 -2.11 24.46 3.48
C VAL A 233 -0.87 24.41 4.37
N ILE A 234 0.03 23.45 4.15
CA ILE A 234 1.31 23.38 4.87
C ILE A 234 2.15 24.63 4.59
N ALA A 235 2.30 25.02 3.31
CA ALA A 235 3.03 26.21 2.93
C ALA A 235 2.42 27.49 3.56
N SER A 236 1.10 27.64 3.52
CA SER A 236 0.39 28.76 4.17
C SER A 236 0.61 28.79 5.68
N THR A 237 0.58 27.63 6.34
CA THR A 237 0.79 27.51 7.79
C THR A 237 2.20 27.93 8.18
N ILE A 238 3.21 27.47 7.45
CA ILE A 238 4.61 27.82 7.71
C ILE A 238 4.82 29.32 7.48
N LEU A 239 4.40 29.85 6.34
CA LEU A 239 4.55 31.28 6.03
C LEU A 239 3.80 32.16 7.06
N GLY A 240 2.59 31.77 7.45
CA GLY A 240 1.79 32.47 8.46
C GLY A 240 2.43 32.44 9.86
N GLY A 241 3.04 31.32 10.24
CA GLY A 241 3.76 31.19 11.51
C GLY A 241 5.08 31.97 11.55
N LEU A 242 5.73 32.14 10.42
CA LEU A 242 6.98 32.92 10.31
C LEU A 242 6.73 34.42 10.18
N ALA A 243 5.53 34.84 9.76
CA ALA A 243 5.17 36.25 9.52
C ALA A 243 6.17 37.01 8.62
N VAL A 244 6.79 36.29 7.68
CA VAL A 244 7.72 36.80 6.66
C VAL A 244 7.17 36.48 5.26
N ALA A 245 7.61 37.21 4.23
CA ALA A 245 7.12 37.08 2.85
C ALA A 245 5.58 37.23 2.70
N PRO A 246 5.01 38.43 2.96
CA PRO A 246 3.55 38.65 2.85
C PRO A 246 3.00 38.37 1.45
N GLU A 247 3.78 38.64 0.41
CA GLU A 247 3.42 38.35 -0.99
C GLU A 247 3.29 36.84 -1.25
N ALA A 248 4.14 36.02 -0.64
CA ALA A 248 4.05 34.56 -0.77
C ALA A 248 2.79 34.03 -0.08
N ILE A 249 2.48 34.55 1.11
CA ILE A 249 1.25 34.21 1.85
C ILE A 249 0.01 34.56 1.04
N GLU A 250 -0.03 35.75 0.45
CA GLU A 250 -1.15 36.21 -0.35
C GLU A 250 -1.39 35.32 -1.57
N ASN A 251 -0.33 34.92 -2.27
CA ASN A 251 -0.42 34.03 -3.42
C ASN A 251 -0.88 32.62 -3.03
N VAL A 252 -0.31 32.02 -1.99
CA VAL A 252 -0.74 30.69 -1.51
C VAL A 252 -2.20 30.74 -1.04
N ASN A 253 -2.60 31.78 -0.32
CA ASN A 253 -3.99 31.94 0.12
C ASN A 253 -4.94 32.22 -1.04
N SER A 254 -4.50 32.91 -2.09
CA SER A 254 -5.30 33.14 -3.30
C SER A 254 -5.52 31.84 -4.06
N ALA A 255 -4.49 30.99 -4.18
CA ALA A 255 -4.64 29.63 -4.71
C ALA A 255 -5.64 28.80 -3.90
N ILE A 256 -5.53 28.80 -2.56
CA ILE A 256 -6.46 28.08 -1.67
C ILE A 256 -7.89 28.63 -1.81
N LYS A 257 -8.06 29.96 -1.81
CA LYS A 257 -9.37 30.60 -1.96
C LYS A 257 -9.99 30.31 -3.31
N TYR A 258 -9.20 30.31 -4.39
CA TYR A 258 -9.69 29.96 -5.71
C TYR A 258 -10.15 28.50 -5.74
N LEU A 259 -9.33 27.58 -5.22
CA LEU A 259 -9.64 26.16 -5.08
C LEU A 259 -10.94 25.91 -4.30
N LEU A 260 -11.09 26.53 -3.14
CA LEU A 260 -12.25 26.33 -2.28
C LEU A 260 -13.48 27.11 -2.78
N GLY A 261 -13.31 28.35 -3.22
CA GLY A 261 -14.40 29.22 -3.67
C GLY A 261 -15.12 28.68 -4.90
N THR A 262 -14.36 28.16 -5.88
CA THR A 262 -14.94 27.53 -7.06
C THR A 262 -15.46 26.12 -6.79
N ALA A 263 -14.89 25.38 -5.82
CA ALA A 263 -15.43 24.08 -5.39
C ALA A 263 -16.86 24.16 -4.80
N PHE A 264 -17.23 25.27 -4.16
CA PHE A 264 -18.54 25.44 -3.53
C PHE A 264 -19.60 26.11 -4.40
N GLU A 265 -19.23 26.84 -5.46
CA GLU A 265 -20.20 27.47 -6.39
C GLU A 265 -20.91 26.46 -7.31
N GLY A 266 -20.37 25.24 -7.44
CA GLY A 266 -20.99 24.15 -8.21
C GLY A 266 -22.00 23.28 -7.45
N MET A 267 -22.20 23.49 -6.14
CA MET A 267 -23.17 22.71 -5.37
C MET A 267 -24.56 23.36 -5.42
N PRO A 268 -25.63 22.62 -5.79
CA PRO A 268 -26.99 23.15 -5.70
C PRO A 268 -27.27 23.56 -4.25
N SER A 269 -27.51 24.86 -4.05
CA SER A 269 -27.88 25.41 -2.75
C SER A 269 -29.06 24.59 -2.19
N PRO A 270 -28.97 24.02 -0.98
CA PRO A 270 -30.11 23.36 -0.37
C PRO A 270 -31.17 24.44 -0.16
N MET A 271 -32.22 24.41 -0.98
CA MET A 271 -33.38 25.26 -0.73
C MET A 271 -33.83 25.04 0.72
N PRO A 272 -34.10 26.10 1.49
CA PRO A 272 -34.63 25.94 2.82
C PRO A 272 -35.98 25.24 2.69
N ASN A 273 -36.05 23.99 3.14
CA ASN A 273 -37.30 23.24 3.24
C ASN A 273 -38.32 24.11 3.94
N GLY A 274 -39.41 24.38 3.23
CA GLY A 274 -40.53 25.18 3.71
C GLY A 274 -40.95 24.69 5.08
N ILE A 275 -41.07 25.64 5.99
CA ILE A 275 -41.74 25.50 7.27
C ILE A 275 -43.04 24.75 7.01
N ALA A 276 -43.15 23.54 7.56
CA ALA A 276 -44.38 22.79 7.60
C ALA A 276 -45.47 23.69 8.18
N SER A 277 -46.44 24.05 7.34
CA SER A 277 -47.67 24.69 7.76
C SER A 277 -48.36 23.79 8.79
N LEU A 278 -48.43 24.26 10.03
CA LEU A 278 -49.25 23.67 11.08
C LEU A 278 -50.72 23.68 10.62
N PRO A 279 -51.49 22.61 10.82
CA PRO A 279 -52.91 22.63 10.55
C PRO A 279 -53.64 23.52 11.57
N PRO A 280 -54.75 24.17 11.18
CA PRO A 280 -55.52 25.01 12.08
C PRO A 280 -56.17 24.16 13.17
N THR A 281 -56.02 24.60 14.41
CA THR A 281 -56.78 24.16 15.57
C THR A 281 -58.28 24.28 15.28
N ALA A 282 -58.99 23.15 15.33
CA ALA A 282 -60.45 23.14 15.35
C ALA A 282 -60.95 23.60 16.72
N GLU A 283 -61.61 24.76 16.74
CA GLU A 283 -62.56 25.11 17.79
C GLU A 283 -63.86 24.35 17.53
N THR A 284 -64.28 23.51 18.47
CA THR A 284 -65.68 23.37 18.96
C THR A 284 -65.73 22.44 20.16
#